data_AF-A0AAV6ATG5-F1
#
_entry.id   AF-A0AAV6ATG5-F1
#
_cell.length_a   1.000
_cell.length_b   1.000
_cell.length_c   1.000
_cell.angle_alpha   90.00
_cell.angle_beta   90.00
_cell.angle_gamma   90.00
#
_symmetry.space_group_name_H-M   'P 1'
#
loop_
_entity.id
_entity.type
_entity.pdbx_description
1 polymer ?
#
loop_
_entity_poly.entity_id
_entity_poly.type
_entity_poly.pdbx_seq_one_letter_code
_entity_poly.pdbx_strand_id
1 'polypeptide(L)'
;MSKKSAKIAALIEQCQGKDLPAHYLGYFECFNRQLFYEAHDVLEELWLGEGKGGANYGFYKGLIQFAGAFVHLQKDRLRPAAALFKLSQSYLQRFPAQHEGIDVGNLLSLAADWTGLLESSHFRENPLQRFAPPTLSLLRPLRPTKPL
;
A
#
# COMPACT_ATOMS: atom_id res chain seq x y z
N MET A 1 0.62 -22.31 12.47
CA MET A 1 0.45 -21.73 11.12
C MET A 1 -1.03 -21.68 10.78
N SER A 2 -1.63 -20.49 10.62
CA SER A 2 -3.04 -20.36 10.21
C SER A 2 -3.22 -20.68 8.72
N LYS A 3 -4.38 -21.20 8.31
CA LYS A 3 -4.73 -21.39 6.89
C LYS A 3 -4.60 -20.08 6.09
N LYS A 4 -4.76 -18.93 6.74
CA LYS A 4 -4.61 -17.60 6.15
C LYS A 4 -3.16 -17.36 5.71
N SER A 5 -2.19 -17.66 6.57
CA SER A 5 -0.75 -17.51 6.28
C SER A 5 -0.28 -18.39 5.11
N ALA A 6 -0.79 -19.62 4.99
CA ALA A 6 -0.46 -20.51 3.87
C ALA A 6 -0.96 -19.98 2.51
N LYS A 7 -2.15 -19.36 2.48
CA LYS A 7 -2.68 -18.73 1.26
C LYS A 7 -1.87 -17.51 0.84
N ILE A 8 -1.40 -16.71 1.80
CA ILE A 8 -0.55 -15.55 1.52
C ILE A 8 0.81 -16.00 1.00
N ALA A 9 1.42 -17.02 1.60
CA ALA A 9 2.67 -17.59 1.10
C ALA A 9 2.55 -18.08 -0.35
N ALA A 10 1.48 -18.83 -0.67
CA ALA A 10 1.22 -19.29 -2.03
C ALA A 10 0.99 -18.13 -3.03
N LEU A 11 0.38 -17.03 -2.57
CA LEU A 11 0.14 -15.83 -3.37
C LEU A 11 1.45 -15.08 -3.66
N ILE A 12 2.37 -15.01 -2.70
CA ILE A 12 3.72 -14.46 -2.90
C ILE A 12 4.54 -15.35 -3.82
N GLU A 13 4.48 -16.68 -3.63
CA GLU A 13 5.15 -17.67 -4.49
C GLU A 13 4.72 -17.52 -5.95
N GLN A 14 3.43 -17.31 -6.22
CA GLN A 14 2.90 -17.01 -7.56
C GLN A 14 3.44 -15.70 -8.17
N CYS A 15 4.02 -14.82 -7.36
CA CYS A 15 4.63 -13.59 -7.81
C CYS A 15 6.16 -13.70 -8.04
N GLN A 16 6.78 -14.83 -7.69
CA GLN A 16 8.21 -15.03 -7.90
C GLN A 16 8.56 -15.11 -9.40
N GLY A 17 9.78 -14.66 -9.74
CA GLY A 17 10.28 -14.68 -11.12
C GLY A 17 9.72 -13.58 -12.03
N LYS A 18 8.97 -12.62 -11.49
CA LYS A 18 8.54 -11.41 -12.20
C LYS A 18 9.59 -10.30 -12.09
N ASP A 19 9.43 -9.25 -12.89
CA ASP A 19 10.37 -8.10 -12.95
C ASP A 19 10.46 -7.29 -11.65
N LEU A 20 9.53 -7.51 -10.71
CA LEU A 20 9.45 -6.80 -9.43
C LEU A 20 9.49 -7.79 -8.24
N PRO A 21 9.93 -7.37 -7.04
CA PRO A 21 10.01 -8.23 -5.88
C PRO A 21 8.68 -8.91 -5.54
N ALA A 22 8.70 -10.21 -5.25
CA ALA A 22 7.48 -10.99 -4.98
C ALA A 22 6.64 -10.43 -3.82
N HIS A 23 7.29 -9.97 -2.75
CA HIS A 23 6.64 -9.32 -1.61
C HIS A 23 5.99 -7.98 -2.00
N TYR A 24 6.61 -7.20 -2.89
CA TYR A 24 6.02 -5.97 -3.40
C TYR A 24 4.76 -6.26 -4.25
N LEU A 25 4.80 -7.29 -5.09
CA LEU A 25 3.61 -7.74 -5.82
C LEU A 25 2.53 -8.30 -4.90
N GLY A 26 2.94 -9.04 -3.86
CA GLY A 26 2.06 -9.58 -2.83
C GLY A 26 1.32 -8.50 -2.04
N TYR A 27 1.95 -7.34 -1.80
CA TYR A 27 1.30 -6.17 -1.20
C TYR A 27 0.04 -5.76 -1.98
N PHE A 28 0.14 -5.59 -3.30
CA PHE A 28 -0.99 -5.17 -4.13
C PHE A 28 -2.12 -6.19 -4.12
N GLU A 29 -1.78 -7.47 -4.27
CA GLU A 29 -2.78 -8.53 -4.29
C GLU A 29 -3.50 -8.64 -2.93
N CYS A 30 -2.77 -8.55 -1.81
CA CYS A 30 -3.38 -8.52 -0.48
C CYS A 30 -4.25 -7.27 -0.29
N PHE A 31 -3.74 -6.09 -0.65
CA PHE A 31 -4.43 -4.82 -0.49
C PHE A 31 -5.74 -4.80 -1.28
N ASN A 32 -5.71 -5.22 -2.55
CA ASN A 32 -6.88 -5.25 -3.43
C ASN A 32 -7.93 -6.28 -3.00
N ARG A 33 -7.53 -7.31 -2.24
CA ARG A 33 -8.44 -8.25 -1.56
C ARG A 33 -8.90 -7.76 -0.17
N GLN A 34 -8.56 -6.53 0.20
CA GLN A 34 -8.85 -5.90 1.51
C GLN A 34 -8.23 -6.66 2.70
N LEU A 35 -7.18 -7.44 2.44
CA LEU A 35 -6.35 -8.09 3.44
C LEU A 35 -5.26 -7.10 3.89
N PHE A 36 -5.66 -5.97 4.46
CA PHE A 36 -4.75 -4.84 4.72
C PHE A 36 -3.66 -5.15 5.73
N TYR A 37 -3.95 -6.00 6.71
CA TYR A 37 -2.95 -6.45 7.68
C TYR A 37 -1.90 -7.32 6.99
N GLU A 38 -2.34 -8.25 6.14
CA GLU A 38 -1.42 -9.06 5.34
C GLU A 38 -0.63 -8.21 4.34
N ALA A 39 -1.24 -7.21 3.71
CA ALA A 39 -0.53 -6.29 2.83
C ALA A 39 0.59 -5.55 3.58
N HIS A 40 0.29 -5.06 4.79
CA HIS A 40 1.28 -4.45 5.68
C HIS A 40 2.46 -5.40 5.96
N ASP A 41 2.18 -6.59 6.50
CA ASP A 41 3.21 -7.53 6.95
C ASP A 41 4.09 -8.02 5.78
N VAL A 42 3.47 -8.33 4.64
CA VAL A 42 4.20 -8.82 3.46
C VAL A 42 5.16 -7.75 2.93
N LEU A 43 4.77 -6.48 2.91
CA LEU A 43 5.66 -5.40 2.47
C LEU A 43 6.69 -5.04 3.53
N GLU A 44 6.36 -5.16 4.82
CA GLU A 44 7.30 -4.96 5.93
C GLU A 44 8.46 -5.96 5.86
N GLU A 45 8.20 -7.23 5.49
CA GLU A 45 9.25 -8.23 5.29
C GLU A 45 10.28 -7.81 4.23
N LEU A 46 9.81 -7.31 3.08
CA LEU A 46 10.69 -6.74 2.04
C LEU A 46 11.48 -5.54 2.54
N TRP A 47 10.79 -4.62 3.22
CA TRP A 47 11.36 -3.38 3.73
C TRP A 47 12.45 -3.61 4.78
N LEU A 48 12.25 -4.58 5.68
CA LEU A 48 13.26 -5.00 6.65
C LEU A 48 14.44 -5.68 5.97
N GLY A 49 14.20 -6.49 4.92
CA GLY A 49 15.24 -7.15 4.14
C GLY A 49 16.17 -6.19 3.39
N GLU A 50 15.64 -5.11 2.82
CA GLU A 50 16.48 -4.06 2.20
C GLU A 50 17.22 -3.19 3.22
N GLY A 51 16.64 -3.02 4.42
CA GLY A 51 17.23 -2.24 5.50
C GLY A 51 17.20 -0.72 5.27
N LYS A 52 17.72 0.02 6.26
CA LYS A 52 17.63 1.50 6.32
C LYS A 52 18.43 2.26 5.25
N GLY A 53 19.33 1.58 4.54
CA GLY A 53 20.16 2.16 3.48
C GLY A 53 19.57 2.02 2.07
N GLY A 54 18.46 1.29 1.90
CA GLY A 54 17.85 1.09 0.59
C GLY A 54 17.25 2.36 0.00
N ALA A 55 17.43 2.57 -1.30
CA ALA A 55 16.86 3.73 -2.02
C ALA A 55 15.33 3.80 -1.90
N ASN A 56 14.67 2.65 -1.74
CA ASN A 56 13.22 2.52 -1.60
C ASN A 56 12.71 2.44 -0.16
N TYR A 57 13.59 2.59 0.84
CA TYR A 57 13.21 2.48 2.26
C TYR A 57 12.07 3.43 2.64
N GLY A 58 12.14 4.70 2.20
CA GLY A 58 11.08 5.69 2.44
C GLY A 58 9.79 5.34 1.70
N PHE A 59 9.91 4.84 0.46
CA PHE A 59 8.78 4.52 -0.40
C PHE A 59 7.96 3.36 0.18
N TYR A 60 8.60 2.23 0.49
CA TYR A 60 7.91 1.10 1.09
C TYR A 60 7.34 1.45 2.46
N LYS A 61 8.06 2.23 3.27
CA LYS A 61 7.50 2.72 4.53
C LYS A 61 6.21 3.52 4.32
N GLY A 62 6.16 4.35 3.28
CA GLY A 62 4.94 5.07 2.91
C GLY A 62 3.76 4.16 2.58
N LEU A 63 3.99 3.11 1.78
CA LEU A 63 2.97 2.11 1.44
C LEU A 63 2.53 1.26 2.64
N ILE A 64 3.47 0.85 3.49
CA ILE A 64 3.20 0.12 4.74
C ILE A 64 2.25 0.93 5.64
N GLN A 65 2.51 2.23 5.80
CA GLN A 65 1.62 3.11 6.58
C GLN A 65 0.26 3.31 5.91
N PHE A 66 0.21 3.34 4.57
CA PHE A 66 -1.05 3.40 3.83
C PHE A 66 -1.93 2.18 4.11
N ALA A 67 -1.39 0.96 4.00
CA ALA A 67 -2.11 -0.26 4.38
C ALA A 67 -2.47 -0.27 5.88
N GLY A 68 -1.54 0.14 6.74
CA GLY A 68 -1.78 0.28 8.18
C GLY A 68 -2.96 1.20 8.51
N ALA A 69 -3.16 2.29 7.77
CA ALA A 69 -4.31 3.18 7.93
C ALA A 69 -5.63 2.42 7.73
N PHE A 70 -5.73 1.59 6.68
CA PHE A 70 -6.90 0.75 6.44
C PHE A 70 -7.09 -0.36 7.49
N VAL A 71 -6.02 -0.92 8.05
CA VAL A 71 -6.11 -1.82 9.22
C VAL A 71 -6.75 -1.11 10.41
N HIS A 72 -6.39 0.15 10.64
CA HIS A 72 -7.01 0.96 11.69
C HIS A 72 -8.48 1.26 11.41
N LEU A 73 -8.85 1.54 10.16
CA LEU A 73 -10.25 1.70 9.76
C LEU A 73 -11.06 0.42 9.97
N GLN A 74 -10.53 -0.77 9.65
CA GLN A 74 -11.18 -2.06 9.93
C GLN A 74 -11.43 -2.31 11.43
N LYS A 75 -10.65 -1.65 12.30
CA LYS A 75 -10.77 -1.72 13.76
C LYS A 75 -11.55 -0.55 14.35
N ASP A 76 -12.19 0.27 13.51
CA ASP A 76 -12.91 1.49 13.88
C ASP A 76 -12.05 2.53 14.65
N ARG A 77 -10.75 2.54 14.39
CA ARG A 77 -9.78 3.46 15.00
C ARG A 77 -9.49 4.64 14.07
N LEU A 78 -10.44 5.57 13.99
CA LEU A 78 -10.48 6.65 12.99
C LEU A 78 -9.32 7.66 13.11
N ARG A 79 -9.03 8.15 14.31
CA ARG A 79 -7.93 9.12 14.53
C ARG A 79 -6.55 8.51 14.22
N PRO A 80 -6.22 7.31 14.71
CA PRO A 80 -5.00 6.63 14.27
C PRO A 80 -4.93 6.40 12.76
N ALA A 81 -6.04 6.03 12.09
CA ALA A 81 -6.05 5.87 10.64
C ALA A 81 -5.64 7.16 9.90
N ALA A 82 -6.23 8.31 10.28
CA ALA A 82 -5.85 9.60 9.70
C ALA A 82 -4.37 9.95 9.95
N ALA A 83 -3.85 9.65 11.14
CA ALA A 83 -2.43 9.86 11.44
C ALA A 83 -1.52 9.03 10.51
N LEU A 84 -1.90 7.78 10.21
CA LEU A 84 -1.13 6.93 9.29
C LEU A 84 -1.25 7.36 7.83
N PHE A 85 -2.41 7.84 7.37
CA PHE A 85 -2.52 8.44 6.04
C PHE A 85 -1.63 9.67 5.88
N LYS A 86 -1.57 10.55 6.88
CA LYS A 86 -0.66 11.72 6.87
C LYS A 86 0.80 11.29 6.91
N LEU A 87 1.12 10.26 7.70
CA LEU A 87 2.48 9.72 7.75
C LEU A 87 2.89 9.11 6.40
N SER A 88 2.02 8.33 5.78
CA SER A 88 2.19 7.79 4.43
C SER A 88 2.52 8.90 3.42
N GLN A 89 1.74 9.97 3.41
CA GLN A 89 1.98 11.14 2.54
C GLN A 89 3.37 11.76 2.77
N SER A 90 3.79 11.95 4.02
CA SER A 90 5.08 12.59 4.32
C SER A 90 6.31 11.79 3.84
N TYR A 91 6.15 10.46 3.68
CA TYR A 91 7.13 9.59 3.07
C TYR A 91 7.04 9.59 1.54
N LEU A 92 5.84 9.42 0.99
CA LEU A 92 5.62 9.26 -0.45
C LEU A 92 5.87 10.55 -1.25
N GLN A 93 5.64 11.73 -0.67
CA GLN A 93 5.86 13.03 -1.34
C GLN A 93 7.33 13.30 -1.74
N ARG A 94 8.27 12.47 -1.27
CA ARG A 94 9.70 12.57 -1.57
C ARG A 94 10.09 11.85 -2.87
N PHE A 95 9.16 11.10 -3.46
CA PHE A 95 9.37 10.30 -4.66
C PHE A 95 8.72 10.97 -5.87
N PRO A 96 9.23 10.70 -7.09
CA PRO A 96 8.60 11.17 -8.32
C PRO A 96 7.16 10.67 -8.46
N ALA A 97 6.36 11.34 -9.28
CA ALA A 97 4.95 11.01 -9.51
C ALA A 97 4.73 9.56 -9.97
N GLN A 98 5.73 8.95 -10.61
CA GLN A 98 5.78 7.52 -10.89
C GLN A 98 7.06 6.94 -10.28
N HIS A 99 6.93 5.91 -9.46
CA HIS A 99 8.05 5.26 -8.78
C HIS A 99 7.75 3.77 -8.58
N GLU A 100 8.72 2.88 -8.80
CA GLU A 100 8.52 1.41 -8.68
C GLU A 100 7.25 0.89 -9.38
N GLY A 101 6.97 1.44 -10.57
CA GLY A 101 5.82 1.06 -11.38
C GLY A 101 4.45 1.43 -10.81
N ILE A 102 4.34 2.35 -9.85
CA ILE A 102 3.05 2.87 -9.36
C ILE A 102 2.94 4.39 -9.55
N ASP A 103 1.71 4.86 -9.73
CA ASP A 103 1.34 6.28 -9.66
C ASP A 103 1.31 6.75 -8.20
N VAL A 104 2.41 7.38 -7.78
CA VAL A 104 2.58 7.97 -6.44
C VAL A 104 1.68 9.20 -6.27
N GLY A 105 1.45 9.96 -7.34
CA GLY A 105 0.55 11.11 -7.30
C GLY A 105 -0.87 10.70 -6.91
N ASN A 106 -1.39 9.66 -7.55
CA ASN A 106 -2.70 9.08 -7.21
C ASN A 106 -2.74 8.54 -5.77
N LEU A 107 -1.66 7.89 -5.29
CA LEU A 107 -1.59 7.43 -3.89
C LEU A 107 -1.66 8.58 -2.88
N LEU A 108 -0.98 9.69 -3.16
CA LEU A 108 -1.03 10.89 -2.32
C LEU A 108 -2.45 11.48 -2.28
N SER A 109 -3.11 11.60 -3.44
CA SER A 109 -4.50 12.04 -3.52
C SER A 109 -5.44 11.13 -2.73
N LEU A 110 -5.33 9.81 -2.90
CA LEU A 110 -6.12 8.85 -2.13
C LEU A 110 -5.91 9.02 -0.61
N ALA A 111 -4.66 9.13 -0.15
CA ALA A 111 -4.39 9.33 1.27
C ALA A 111 -4.98 10.65 1.80
N ALA A 112 -4.93 11.72 1.01
CA ALA A 112 -5.54 13.01 1.34
C ALA A 112 -7.07 12.93 1.41
N ASP A 113 -7.72 12.30 0.41
CA ASP A 113 -9.16 12.15 0.34
C ASP A 113 -9.70 11.37 1.54
N TRP A 114 -9.09 10.23 1.87
CA TRP A 114 -9.48 9.43 3.03
C TRP A 114 -9.25 10.16 4.36
N THR A 115 -8.18 10.96 4.46
CA THR A 115 -7.97 11.86 5.61
C THR A 115 -9.10 12.90 5.69
N GLY A 116 -9.47 13.52 4.58
CA GLY A 116 -10.55 14.51 4.50
C GLY A 116 -11.92 13.95 4.88
N LEU A 117 -12.24 12.70 4.49
CA LEU A 117 -13.48 12.02 4.91
C LEU A 117 -13.53 11.81 6.43
N LEU A 118 -12.41 11.44 7.04
CA LEU A 118 -12.31 11.28 8.50
C LEU A 118 -12.44 12.61 9.23
N GLU A 119 -11.81 13.66 8.72
CA GLU A 119 -11.80 14.98 9.37
C GLU A 119 -13.12 15.72 9.20
N SER A 120 -13.74 15.66 8.02
CA SER A 120 -15.04 16.28 7.74
C SER A 120 -16.19 15.68 8.56
N SER A 121 -16.12 14.39 8.88
CA SER A 121 -17.05 13.74 9.81
C SER A 121 -16.70 13.96 11.28
N HIS A 122 -15.65 14.74 11.59
CA HIS A 122 -15.10 14.92 12.93
C HIS A 122 -14.77 13.60 13.64
N PHE A 123 -14.31 12.59 12.89
CA PHE A 123 -14.03 11.24 13.38
C PHE A 123 -15.24 10.57 14.04
N ARG A 124 -16.46 10.84 13.53
CA ARG A 124 -17.69 10.19 13.99
C ARG A 124 -18.18 9.09 13.07
N GLU A 125 -17.78 9.12 11.80
CA GLU A 125 -18.17 8.14 10.80
C GLU A 125 -16.94 7.44 10.24
N ASN A 126 -17.03 6.12 10.10
CA ASN A 126 -16.00 5.34 9.43
C ASN A 126 -16.26 5.32 7.92
N PRO A 127 -15.36 5.88 7.09
CA PRO A 127 -15.59 5.95 5.64
C PRO A 127 -15.73 4.58 4.98
N LEU A 128 -15.18 3.51 5.56
CA LEU A 128 -15.36 2.13 5.06
C LEU A 128 -16.81 1.65 5.07
N GLN A 129 -17.70 2.26 5.87
CA GLN A 129 -19.12 1.91 5.89
C GLN A 129 -19.88 2.49 4.69
N ARG A 130 -19.29 3.46 3.99
CA ARG A 130 -19.94 4.25 2.93
C ARG A 130 -19.25 4.12 1.58
N PHE A 131 -17.94 3.90 1.59
CA PHE A 131 -17.12 3.86 0.39
C PHE A 131 -16.30 2.58 0.34
N ALA A 132 -16.23 1.98 -0.84
CA ALA A 132 -15.30 0.88 -1.08
C ALA A 132 -13.85 1.38 -0.95
N PRO A 133 -12.94 0.59 -0.37
CA PRO A 133 -11.51 0.89 -0.41
C PRO A 133 -11.01 1.05 -1.86
N PRO A 134 -9.98 1.88 -2.10
CA PRO A 134 -9.38 1.97 -3.41
C PRO A 134 -8.71 0.65 -3.79
N THR A 135 -8.57 0.41 -5.09
CA THR A 135 -7.67 -0.62 -5.62
C THR A 135 -6.40 0.02 -6.13
N LEU A 136 -5.26 -0.59 -5.85
CA LEU A 136 -3.94 -0.14 -6.28
C LEU A 136 -3.48 -1.00 -7.45
N SER A 137 -2.98 -0.36 -8.51
CA SER A 137 -2.51 -1.06 -9.71
C SER A 137 -1.13 -0.55 -10.10
N LEU A 138 -0.31 -1.47 -10.60
CA LEU A 138 0.96 -1.13 -11.22
C LEU A 138 0.70 -0.58 -12.63
N LEU A 139 1.38 0.50 -12.96
CA LEU A 139 1.51 1.02 -14.31
C LEU A 139 2.15 -0.07 -15.16
N ARG A 140 1.50 -0.44 -16.28
CA ARG A 140 2.11 -1.38 -17.22
C ARG A 140 3.42 -0.77 -17.74
N PRO A 141 4.53 -1.54 -17.83
CA PRO A 141 5.70 -1.03 -18.52
C PRO A 141 5.30 -0.67 -19.96
N LEU A 142 5.66 0.53 -20.39
CA LEU A 142 5.72 0.84 -21.81
C LEU A 142 6.64 -0.22 -22.42
N ARG A 143 6.10 -1.11 -23.26
CA ARG A 143 6.96 -2.01 -24.02
C ARG A 143 7.96 -1.13 -24.76
N PRO A 144 9.27 -1.39 -24.71
CA PRO A 144 10.18 -0.73 -25.63
C PRO A 144 9.69 -1.07 -27.05
N THR A 145 9.26 -0.05 -27.80
CA THR A 145 9.10 -0.16 -29.24
C THR A 145 10.48 -0.53 -29.79
N LYS A 146 10.66 -1.80 -30.14
CA LYS A 146 11.85 -2.28 -30.84
C LYS A 146 12.00 -1.40 -32.08
N PRO A 147 13.09 -0.64 -32.26
CA PRO A 147 13.32 0.02 -33.52
C PRO A 147 13.48 -1.06 -34.61
N LEU A 148 12.83 -0.82 -35.75
CA LEU A 148 12.91 -1.65 -36.96
C LEU A 148 14.35 -1.74 -37.47
#